data_AF-A0A327SW77-F1
#
_entry.id   AF-A0A327SW77-F1
#
_cell.length_a   1.000
_cell.length_b   1.000
_cell.length_c   1.000
_cell.angle_alpha   90.00
_cell.angle_beta   90.00
_cell.angle_gamma   90.00
#
_symmetry.space_group_name_H-M   'P 1'
#
loop_
_entity.id
_entity.type
_entity.pdbx_description
1 polymer ?
#
loop_
_entity_poly.entity_id
_entity_poly.type
_entity_poly.pdbx_seq_one_letter_code
_entity_poly.pdbx_strand_id
1 'polypeptide(L)'
;MCTPSPGRPEPRSTPPSPSTPPTRTTTRARTRTRAATPRTACAARRRTRIRRRAAGLTLAAIDQALNDAHADLRTADRYADAGDESAFARAAAAYEEWQRIRAETAAQGGAYDRDRDLGLQRAQTAAGHRRDVAQCAAEAAHDARQHTDTAHRRLAGAAADPLYTALARAGLYTLTDDDHQAVRELTRHLDAATVRQVVGWLERTRAGAHAPAPDRTRPTRPVVRRSGL
;
A
#
# COMPACT_ATOMS: atom_id res chain seq x y z
N MET A 1 51.50 -24.10 64.78
CA MET A 1 50.84 -25.21 64.06
C MET A 1 49.77 -24.58 63.18
N CYS A 2 50.14 -24.09 61.99
CA CYS A 2 50.28 -24.83 60.73
C CYS A 2 48.94 -25.31 60.16
N THR A 3 48.31 -24.45 59.35
CA THR A 3 47.45 -24.83 58.22
C THR A 3 48.24 -25.69 57.22
N PRO A 4 47.60 -26.68 56.56
CA PRO A 4 47.30 -26.48 55.14
C PRO A 4 46.09 -27.28 54.59
N SER A 5 45.50 -26.82 53.48
CA SER A 5 45.12 -27.71 52.38
C SER A 5 44.93 -26.93 51.07
N PRO A 6 45.70 -27.23 50.01
CA PRO A 6 45.55 -26.63 48.68
C PRO A 6 44.89 -27.60 47.68
N GLY A 7 44.14 -27.07 46.71
CA GLY A 7 43.64 -27.87 45.59
C GLY A 7 42.79 -27.06 44.59
N ARG A 8 43.42 -26.68 43.47
CA ARG A 8 42.91 -26.12 42.18
C ARG A 8 41.59 -26.75 41.67
N PRO A 9 40.80 -26.18 40.71
CA PRO A 9 41.29 -25.55 39.46
C PRO A 9 40.48 -24.41 38.78
N GLU A 10 41.21 -23.77 37.85
CA GLU A 10 40.84 -23.20 36.53
C GLU A 10 39.82 -22.04 36.31
N PRO A 11 40.18 -21.09 35.40
CA PRO A 11 39.34 -19.97 35.02
C PRO A 11 38.31 -20.36 33.97
N ARG A 12 37.02 -20.15 34.28
CA ARG A 12 35.94 -20.27 33.29
C ARG A 12 35.84 -19.00 32.46
N SER A 13 35.95 -19.22 31.16
CA SER A 13 35.64 -18.36 30.03
C SER A 13 34.47 -17.42 30.27
N THR A 14 34.73 -16.13 30.09
CA THR A 14 33.71 -15.09 29.96
C THR A 14 33.06 -15.19 28.57
N PRO A 15 31.73 -15.37 28.45
CA PRO A 15 31.05 -15.23 27.17
C PRO A 15 30.87 -13.74 26.82
N PRO A 16 30.90 -13.37 25.51
CA PRO A 16 30.65 -12.01 25.08
C PRO A 16 29.19 -11.59 25.27
N SER A 17 29.03 -10.29 25.48
CA SER A 17 27.77 -9.58 25.72
C SER A 17 26.71 -9.87 24.65
N PRO A 18 25.42 -9.99 25.01
CA PRO A 18 24.34 -10.07 24.03
C PRO A 18 24.14 -8.70 23.36
N SER A 19 24.22 -8.73 22.03
CA SER A 19 23.93 -7.64 21.11
C SER A 19 22.63 -6.92 21.46
N THR A 20 22.73 -5.60 21.57
CA THR A 20 21.60 -4.67 21.58
C THR A 20 20.72 -4.92 20.35
N PRO A 21 19.40 -5.17 20.48
CA PRO A 21 18.52 -5.25 19.34
C PRO A 21 18.31 -3.84 18.74
N PRO A 22 18.19 -3.70 17.41
CA PRO A 22 17.84 -2.43 16.81
C PRO A 22 16.43 -2.02 17.24
N THR A 23 16.31 -0.76 17.66
CA THR A 23 15.10 -0.06 18.06
C THR A 23 14.04 -0.22 16.97
N ARG A 24 13.06 -1.11 17.21
CA ARG A 24 11.80 -1.13 16.47
C ARG A 24 11.12 0.21 16.70
N THR A 25 11.24 1.10 15.72
CA THR A 25 10.37 2.28 15.63
C THR A 25 9.00 1.77 15.21
N THR A 26 8.21 1.31 16.20
CA THR A 26 6.78 1.11 16.01
C THR A 26 6.15 2.49 15.88
N THR A 27 6.08 2.99 14.65
CA THR A 27 5.17 4.06 14.26
C THR A 27 3.76 3.56 14.54
N ARG A 28 3.29 3.83 15.75
CA ARG A 28 1.93 3.56 16.19
C ARG A 28 1.05 4.49 15.36
N ALA A 29 0.57 3.98 14.23
CA ALA A 29 -0.45 4.63 13.42
C ALA A 29 -1.63 4.91 14.35
N ARG A 30 -1.70 6.17 14.78
CA ARG A 30 -2.72 6.67 15.69
C ARG A 30 -3.98 6.73 14.84
N THR A 31 -4.78 5.67 14.88
CA THR A 31 -6.13 5.66 14.34
C THR A 31 -6.87 6.80 15.01
N ARG A 32 -6.95 7.94 14.32
CA ARG A 32 -7.80 9.06 14.71
C ARG A 32 -9.23 8.56 14.57
N THR A 33 -9.77 7.99 15.64
CA THR A 33 -11.21 7.86 15.81
C THR A 33 -11.76 9.28 15.81
N ARG A 34 -12.27 9.71 14.66
CA ARG A 34 -12.88 11.02 14.49
C ARG A 34 -14.03 11.10 15.50
N ALA A 35 -13.81 11.85 16.59
CA ALA A 35 -14.82 12.03 17.62
C ALA A 35 -16.10 12.54 16.95
N ALA A 36 -17.20 11.82 17.13
CA ALA A 36 -18.49 12.24 16.58
C ALA A 36 -18.82 13.62 17.13
N THR A 37 -19.12 14.56 16.23
CA THR A 37 -19.57 15.91 16.61
C THR A 37 -20.79 15.83 17.54
N PRO A 38 -20.95 16.76 18.49
CA PRO A 38 -22.02 16.70 19.50
C PRO A 38 -23.44 16.60 18.90
N ARG A 39 -23.68 17.18 17.71
CA ARG A 39 -24.93 17.03 16.94
C ARG A 39 -25.20 15.58 16.54
N THR A 40 -24.18 14.86 16.09
CA THR A 40 -24.25 13.45 15.67
C THR A 40 -24.51 12.53 16.86
N ALA A 41 -23.93 12.84 18.02
CA ALA A 41 -24.17 12.10 19.26
C ALA A 41 -25.62 12.26 19.76
N CYS A 42 -26.22 13.45 19.62
CA CYS A 42 -27.61 13.69 20.01
C CYS A 42 -28.59 12.91 19.10
N ALA A 43 -28.37 12.93 17.79
CA ALA A 43 -29.17 12.16 16.82
C ALA A 43 -29.09 10.65 17.08
N ALA A 44 -27.89 10.11 17.35
CA ALA A 44 -27.70 8.70 17.67
C ALA A 44 -28.48 8.27 18.93
N ARG A 45 -28.43 9.08 20.00
CA ARG A 45 -29.18 8.81 21.24
C ARG A 45 -30.69 8.78 21.01
N ARG A 46 -31.22 9.69 20.19
CA ARG A 46 -32.64 9.72 19.83
C ARG A 46 -33.07 8.47 19.07
N ARG A 47 -32.30 8.06 18.05
CA ARG A 47 -32.56 6.81 17.31
C ARG A 47 -32.60 5.60 18.24
N THR A 48 -31.65 5.51 19.19
CA THR A 48 -31.67 4.43 20.20
C THR A 48 -32.94 4.43 21.06
N ARG A 49 -33.46 5.61 21.44
CA ARG A 49 -34.72 5.71 22.21
C ARG A 49 -35.93 5.28 21.37
N ILE A 50 -36.00 5.70 20.11
CA ILE A 50 -37.08 5.33 19.19
C ILE A 50 -37.13 3.81 19.01
N ARG A 51 -35.99 3.16 18.70
CA ARG A 51 -35.91 1.70 18.58
C ARG A 51 -36.32 0.97 19.85
N ARG A 52 -35.97 1.52 21.02
CA ARG A 52 -36.39 0.96 22.30
C ARG A 52 -37.91 1.05 22.48
N ARG A 53 -38.52 2.17 22.10
CA ARG A 53 -39.98 2.36 22.13
C ARG A 53 -40.69 1.47 21.11
N ALA A 54 -40.07 1.22 19.96
CA ALA A 54 -40.63 0.39 18.91
C ALA A 54 -40.58 -1.12 19.20
N ALA A 55 -39.75 -1.55 20.15
CA ALA A 55 -39.56 -2.96 20.45
C ALA A 55 -40.90 -3.64 20.79
N GLY A 56 -41.24 -4.69 20.04
CA GLY A 56 -42.50 -5.43 20.21
C GLY A 56 -43.74 -4.75 19.62
N LEU A 57 -43.62 -3.57 18.99
CA LEU A 57 -44.76 -2.95 18.31
C LEU A 57 -45.10 -3.68 17.01
N THR A 58 -46.39 -3.83 16.76
CA THR A 58 -46.93 -4.32 15.47
C THR A 58 -46.85 -3.23 14.41
N LEU A 59 -47.00 -3.62 13.14
CA LEU A 59 -46.99 -2.67 12.02
C LEU A 59 -48.03 -1.54 12.20
N ALA A 60 -49.24 -1.86 12.65
CA ALA A 60 -50.29 -0.87 12.89
C ALA A 60 -49.91 0.15 14.00
N ALA A 61 -49.28 -0.31 15.08
CA ALA A 61 -48.81 0.57 16.14
C ALA A 61 -47.64 1.46 15.67
N ILE A 62 -46.80 0.94 14.77
CA ILE A 62 -45.71 1.70 14.14
C ILE A 62 -46.28 2.73 13.15
N ASP A 63 -47.30 2.39 12.37
CA ASP A 63 -47.99 3.33 11.47
C ASP A 63 -48.60 4.49 12.26
N GLN A 64 -49.21 4.21 13.42
CA GLN A 64 -49.70 5.25 14.31
C GLN A 64 -48.56 6.15 14.83
N ALA A 65 -47.47 5.56 15.33
CA ALA A 65 -46.32 6.32 15.82
C ALA A 65 -45.66 7.18 14.72
N LEU A 66 -45.70 6.71 13.48
CA LEU A 66 -45.21 7.44 12.31
C LEU A 66 -46.10 8.63 11.96
N ASN A 67 -47.43 8.48 12.07
CA ASN A 67 -48.37 9.58 11.91
C ASN A 67 -48.16 10.66 12.98
N ASP A 68 -47.95 10.25 14.24
CA ASP A 68 -47.62 11.17 15.33
C ASP A 68 -46.30 11.91 15.05
N ALA A 69 -45.25 11.19 14.62
CA ALA A 69 -43.97 11.80 14.26
C ALA A 69 -44.07 12.76 13.05
N HIS A 70 -44.98 12.49 12.11
CA HIS A 70 -45.25 13.40 10.99
C HIS A 70 -46.00 14.67 11.45
N ALA A 71 -46.90 14.55 12.42
CA ALA A 71 -47.54 15.70 13.04
C ALA A 71 -46.54 16.57 13.83
N ASP A 72 -45.59 15.93 14.53
CA ASP A 72 -44.47 16.60 15.19
C ASP A 72 -43.59 17.33 14.17
N LEU A 73 -43.29 16.71 13.03
CA LEU A 73 -42.52 17.33 11.95
C LEU A 73 -43.19 18.60 11.43
N ARG A 74 -44.49 18.54 11.10
CA ARG A 74 -45.27 19.71 10.66
C ARG A 74 -45.38 20.80 11.73
N THR A 75 -45.33 20.42 13.00
CA THR A 75 -45.32 21.38 14.10
C THR A 75 -43.96 22.03 14.26
N ALA A 76 -42.87 21.27 14.14
CA ALA A 76 -41.51 21.79 14.18
C ALA A 76 -41.17 22.68 12.97
N ASP A 77 -41.74 22.39 11.79
CA ASP A 77 -41.60 23.20 10.58
C ASP A 77 -42.12 24.64 10.80
N ARG A 78 -43.30 24.77 11.41
CA ARG A 78 -43.87 26.07 11.81
C ARG A 78 -42.98 26.85 12.80
N TYR A 79 -42.15 26.17 13.58
CA TYR A 79 -41.16 26.81 14.47
C TYR A 79 -39.82 27.07 13.79
N ALA A 80 -39.49 26.37 12.70
CA ALA A 80 -38.30 26.63 11.90
C ALA A 80 -38.43 27.99 11.20
N ASP A 81 -39.63 28.36 10.75
CA ASP A 81 -39.94 29.71 10.24
C ASP A 81 -39.69 30.81 11.29
N ALA A 82 -39.72 30.46 12.58
CA ALA A 82 -39.39 31.34 13.71
C ALA A 82 -37.91 31.26 14.15
N GLY A 83 -37.07 30.52 13.43
CA GLY A 83 -35.62 30.42 13.64
C GLY A 83 -35.12 29.21 14.43
N ASP A 84 -35.98 28.26 14.85
CA ASP A 84 -35.53 27.00 15.48
C ASP A 84 -35.39 25.84 14.47
N GLU A 85 -34.41 25.96 13.57
CA GLU A 85 -34.05 24.90 12.62
C GLU A 85 -33.66 23.57 13.32
N SER A 86 -33.25 23.65 14.58
CA SER A 86 -32.84 22.47 15.36
C SER A 86 -34.03 21.61 15.76
N ALA A 87 -35.22 22.19 15.96
CA ALA A 87 -36.45 21.46 16.21
C ALA A 87 -36.85 20.64 14.99
N PHE A 88 -36.84 21.26 13.80
CA PHE A 88 -37.16 20.57 12.55
C PHE A 88 -36.19 19.42 12.28
N ALA A 89 -34.88 19.66 12.36
CA ALA A 89 -33.88 18.60 12.16
C ALA A 89 -34.05 17.42 13.14
N ARG A 90 -34.48 17.68 14.38
CA ARG A 90 -34.75 16.63 15.38
C ARG A 90 -36.03 15.84 15.07
N ALA A 91 -37.08 16.50 14.59
CA ALA A 91 -38.33 15.86 14.20
C ALA A 91 -38.14 15.04 12.92
N ALA A 92 -37.41 15.57 11.93
CA ALA A 92 -37.09 14.89 10.68
C ALA A 92 -36.32 13.60 10.95
N ALA A 93 -35.26 13.66 11.76
CA ALA A 93 -34.49 12.48 12.14
C ALA A 93 -35.29 11.43 12.93
N ALA A 94 -36.33 11.85 13.66
CA ALA A 94 -37.24 10.92 14.33
C ALA A 94 -38.19 10.24 13.34
N TYR A 95 -38.74 11.01 12.40
CA TYR A 95 -39.64 10.52 11.37
C TYR A 95 -38.94 9.51 10.43
N GLU A 96 -37.73 9.81 9.98
CA GLU A 96 -36.90 8.88 9.17
C GLU A 96 -36.63 7.57 9.91
N GLU A 97 -36.35 7.64 11.22
CA GLU A 97 -36.09 6.45 12.03
C GLU A 97 -37.34 5.57 12.14
N TRP A 98 -38.52 6.17 12.33
CA TRP A 98 -39.80 5.44 12.32
C TRP A 98 -40.11 4.85 10.93
N GLN A 99 -39.82 5.56 9.84
CA GLN A 99 -39.96 5.02 8.48
C GLN A 99 -39.08 3.78 8.27
N ARG A 100 -37.83 3.81 8.74
CA ARG A 100 -36.96 2.63 8.65
C ARG A 100 -37.52 1.45 9.43
N ILE A 101 -37.97 1.71 10.66
CA ILE A 101 -38.56 0.67 11.53
C ILE A 101 -39.78 0.06 10.85
N ARG A 102 -40.67 0.88 10.30
CA ARG A 102 -41.84 0.43 9.53
C ARG A 102 -41.45 -0.50 8.38
N ALA A 103 -40.46 -0.11 7.58
CA ALA A 103 -40.00 -0.90 6.45
C ALA A 103 -39.45 -2.27 6.90
N GLU A 104 -38.65 -2.28 7.97
CA GLU A 104 -38.10 -3.52 8.54
C GLU A 104 -39.20 -4.42 9.10
N THR A 105 -40.15 -3.86 9.86
CA THR A 105 -41.27 -4.61 10.42
C THR A 105 -42.16 -5.19 9.32
N ALA A 106 -42.43 -4.41 8.27
CA ALA A 106 -43.18 -4.88 7.10
C ALA A 106 -42.47 -6.04 6.39
N ALA A 107 -41.14 -5.97 6.25
CA ALA A 107 -40.34 -7.05 5.66
C ALA A 107 -40.31 -8.32 6.53
N GLN A 108 -40.41 -8.18 7.86
CA GLN A 108 -40.38 -9.30 8.80
C GLN A 108 -41.73 -10.00 9.00
N GLY A 109 -42.84 -9.33 8.71
CA GLY A 109 -44.19 -9.91 8.85
C GLY A 109 -44.63 -10.15 10.30
N GLY A 110 -44.05 -9.44 11.26
CA GLY A 110 -44.30 -9.62 12.70
C GLY A 110 -44.16 -8.32 13.49
N ALA A 111 -44.05 -8.44 14.82
CA ALA A 111 -43.69 -7.30 15.66
C ALA A 111 -42.22 -6.91 15.44
N TYR A 112 -41.88 -5.62 15.59
CA TYR A 112 -40.51 -5.15 15.46
C TYR A 112 -39.59 -5.79 16.50
N ASP A 113 -38.62 -6.57 16.01
CA ASP A 113 -37.54 -7.14 16.81
C ASP A 113 -36.30 -6.22 16.79
N ARG A 114 -36.11 -5.53 17.91
CA ARG A 114 -34.97 -4.63 18.11
C ARG A 114 -33.63 -5.37 18.11
N ASP A 115 -33.56 -6.56 18.70
CA ASP A 115 -32.29 -7.28 18.85
C ASP A 115 -31.84 -7.84 17.50
N ARG A 116 -32.79 -8.30 16.68
CA ARG A 116 -32.54 -8.62 15.27
C ARG A 116 -32.03 -7.43 14.48
N ASP A 117 -32.66 -6.26 14.57
CA ASP A 117 -32.19 -5.03 13.89
C ASP A 117 -30.77 -4.64 14.33
N LEU A 118 -30.48 -4.71 15.63
CA LEU A 118 -29.13 -4.45 16.14
C LEU A 118 -28.12 -5.50 15.66
N GLY A 119 -28.52 -6.76 15.57
CA GLY A 119 -27.73 -7.85 14.99
C GLY A 119 -27.37 -7.57 13.53
N LEU A 120 -28.35 -7.19 12.71
CA LEU A 120 -28.15 -6.83 11.30
C LEU A 120 -27.21 -5.63 11.14
N GLN A 121 -27.37 -4.58 11.94
CA GLN A 121 -26.49 -3.41 11.88
C GLN A 121 -25.05 -3.73 12.28
N ARG A 122 -24.85 -4.56 13.31
CA ARG A 122 -23.52 -5.03 13.70
C ARG A 122 -22.89 -5.85 12.58
N ALA A 123 -23.65 -6.75 11.95
CA ALA A 123 -23.17 -7.56 10.83
C ALA A 123 -22.79 -6.70 9.61
N GLN A 124 -23.61 -5.71 9.25
CA GLN A 124 -23.31 -4.76 8.17
C GLN A 124 -22.07 -3.93 8.48
N THR A 125 -21.94 -3.43 9.71
CA THR A 125 -20.76 -2.67 10.16
C THR A 125 -19.50 -3.53 10.08
N ALA A 126 -19.56 -4.77 10.56
CA ALA A 126 -18.43 -5.71 10.48
C ALA A 126 -18.09 -6.09 9.03
N ALA A 127 -19.09 -6.23 8.16
CA ALA A 127 -18.87 -6.49 6.74
C ALA A 127 -18.21 -5.29 6.03
N GLY A 128 -18.67 -4.06 6.31
CA GLY A 128 -18.06 -2.83 5.82
C GLY A 128 -16.60 -2.71 6.27
N HIS A 129 -16.35 -2.88 7.57
CA HIS A 129 -14.99 -2.85 8.11
C HIS A 129 -14.05 -3.87 7.44
N ARG A 130 -14.53 -5.10 7.17
CA ARG A 130 -13.74 -6.10 6.44
C ARG A 130 -13.42 -5.67 5.01
N ARG A 131 -14.35 -5.01 4.32
CA ARG A 131 -14.11 -4.45 2.98
C ARG A 131 -13.09 -3.33 3.03
N ASP A 132 -13.21 -2.42 3.98
CA ASP A 132 -12.27 -1.29 4.15
C ASP A 132 -10.85 -1.81 4.43
N VAL A 133 -10.72 -2.82 5.31
CA VAL A 133 -9.42 -3.47 5.58
C VAL A 133 -8.86 -4.15 4.34
N ALA A 134 -9.70 -4.86 3.57
CA ALA A 134 -9.27 -5.50 2.33
C ALA A 134 -8.84 -4.47 1.28
N GLN A 135 -9.56 -3.35 1.16
CA GLN A 135 -9.20 -2.26 0.27
C GLN A 135 -7.88 -1.61 0.68
N CYS A 136 -7.70 -1.29 1.97
CA CYS A 136 -6.45 -0.75 2.48
C CYS A 136 -5.27 -1.70 2.23
N ALA A 137 -5.49 -3.01 2.39
CA ALA A 137 -4.46 -4.02 2.10
C ALA A 137 -4.14 -4.09 0.60
N ALA A 138 -5.14 -3.97 -0.28
CA ALA A 138 -4.96 -3.95 -1.71
C ALA A 138 -4.19 -2.70 -2.18
N GLU A 139 -4.54 -1.53 -1.65
CA GLU A 139 -3.83 -0.26 -1.89
C GLU A 139 -2.37 -0.35 -1.43
N ALA A 140 -2.12 -0.84 -0.22
CA ALA A 140 -0.76 -1.03 0.29
C ALA A 140 0.06 -2.02 -0.56
N ALA A 141 -0.57 -3.10 -1.06
CA ALA A 141 0.09 -4.05 -1.96
C ALA A 141 0.39 -3.44 -3.34
N HIS A 142 -0.47 -2.54 -3.83
CA HIS A 142 -0.24 -1.81 -5.07
C HIS A 142 0.94 -0.84 -4.93
N ASP A 143 0.96 -0.06 -3.85
CA ASP A 143 2.04 0.90 -3.57
C ASP A 143 3.40 0.19 -3.41
N ALA A 144 3.41 -0.97 -2.73
CA ALA A 144 4.62 -1.78 -2.60
C ALA A 144 5.17 -2.21 -3.97
N ARG A 145 4.31 -2.65 -4.91
CA ARG A 145 4.72 -3.02 -6.27
C ARG A 145 5.25 -1.82 -7.06
N GLN A 146 4.56 -0.68 -6.99
CA GLN A 146 5.01 0.54 -7.66
C GLN A 146 6.39 0.97 -7.16
N HIS A 147 6.62 0.85 -5.85
CA HIS A 147 7.93 1.15 -5.25
C HIS A 147 9.01 0.19 -5.75
N THR A 148 8.74 -1.13 -5.77
CA THR A 148 9.71 -2.11 -6.31
C THR A 148 9.99 -1.90 -7.79
N ASP A 149 8.97 -1.63 -8.60
CA ASP A 149 9.13 -1.38 -10.03
C ASP A 149 9.91 -0.09 -10.30
N THR A 150 9.69 0.93 -9.49
CA THR A 150 10.46 2.17 -9.55
C THR A 150 11.91 1.95 -9.14
N ALA A 151 12.17 1.17 -8.09
CA ALA A 151 13.52 0.80 -7.69
C ALA A 151 14.23 0.00 -8.78
N HIS A 152 13.56 -1.00 -9.39
CA HIS A 152 14.10 -1.76 -10.51
C HIS A 152 14.40 -0.89 -11.73
N ARG A 153 13.51 0.05 -12.09
CA ARG A 153 13.77 1.01 -13.18
C ARG A 153 14.97 1.90 -12.91
N ARG A 154 15.14 2.39 -11.67
CA ARG A 154 16.31 3.19 -11.27
C ARG A 154 17.60 2.38 -11.33
N LEU A 155 17.57 1.13 -10.85
CA LEU A 155 18.72 0.24 -10.91
C LEU A 155 19.10 -0.12 -12.36
N ALA A 156 18.13 -0.41 -13.22
CA ALA A 156 18.38 -0.66 -14.64
C ALA A 156 18.95 0.58 -15.35
N GLY A 157 18.45 1.78 -15.04
CA GLY A 157 19.03 3.03 -15.54
C GLY A 157 20.49 3.21 -15.11
N ALA A 158 20.78 3.05 -13.81
CA ALA A 158 22.15 3.15 -13.29
C ALA A 158 23.09 2.06 -13.84
N ALA A 159 22.59 0.86 -14.10
CA ALA A 159 23.36 -0.22 -14.73
C ALA A 159 23.62 0.04 -16.23
N ALA A 160 22.78 0.84 -16.90
CA ALA A 160 22.94 1.24 -18.29
C ALA A 160 23.87 2.43 -18.49
N ASP A 161 24.11 3.26 -17.46
CA ASP A 161 25.02 4.42 -17.54
C ASP A 161 26.43 4.10 -18.06
N PRO A 162 27.10 3.01 -17.65
CA PRO A 162 28.40 2.63 -18.21
C PRO A 162 28.34 2.31 -19.71
N LEU A 163 27.25 1.71 -20.19
CA LEU A 163 27.06 1.40 -21.61
C LEU A 163 26.77 2.66 -22.41
N TYR A 164 25.90 3.55 -21.93
CA TYR A 164 25.68 4.85 -22.58
C TYR A 164 26.97 5.67 -22.63
N THR A 165 27.78 5.64 -21.57
CA THR A 165 29.09 6.30 -21.53
C THR A 165 30.06 5.69 -22.55
N ALA A 166 30.11 4.37 -22.66
CA ALA A 166 30.95 3.67 -23.63
C ALA A 166 30.52 3.91 -25.08
N LEU A 167 29.21 3.93 -25.36
CA LEU A 167 28.65 4.25 -26.68
C LEU A 167 28.94 5.71 -27.07
N ALA A 168 28.80 6.65 -26.13
CA ALA A 168 29.21 8.04 -26.32
C ALA A 168 30.70 8.15 -26.66
N ARG A 169 31.56 7.49 -25.88
CA ARG A 169 33.00 7.42 -26.15
C ARG A 169 33.33 6.70 -27.44
N ALA A 170 32.50 5.78 -27.92
CA ALA A 170 32.64 5.11 -29.20
C ALA A 170 32.21 6.01 -30.37
N GLY A 171 31.52 7.12 -30.12
CA GLY A 171 31.04 8.06 -31.15
C GLY A 171 29.72 7.63 -31.79
N LEU A 172 29.03 6.67 -31.16
CA LEU A 172 27.73 6.16 -31.59
C LEU A 172 26.65 6.97 -30.86
N TYR A 173 26.32 8.17 -31.34
CA TYR A 173 25.37 9.04 -30.64
C TYR A 173 24.27 9.60 -31.55
N THR A 174 23.33 8.73 -31.88
CA THR A 174 21.92 9.06 -32.20
C THR A 174 21.09 7.82 -31.88
N LEU A 175 20.93 7.51 -30.60
CA LEU A 175 20.06 6.41 -30.16
C LEU A 175 18.62 6.92 -30.19
N THR A 176 17.72 6.16 -30.81
CA THR A 176 16.29 6.42 -30.78
C THR A 176 15.70 5.99 -29.43
N ASP A 177 14.47 6.41 -29.12
CA ASP A 177 13.78 5.99 -27.88
C ASP A 177 13.66 4.46 -27.79
N ASP A 178 13.50 3.77 -28.92
CA ASP A 178 13.49 2.30 -29.00
C ASP A 178 14.87 1.70 -28.70
N ASP A 179 15.96 2.31 -29.17
CA ASP A 179 17.32 1.88 -28.83
C ASP A 179 17.62 2.10 -27.35
N HIS A 180 17.12 3.20 -26.78
CA HIS A 180 17.21 3.46 -25.35
C HIS A 180 16.46 2.40 -24.55
N GLN A 181 15.28 1.98 -25.00
CA GLN A 181 14.53 0.89 -24.39
C GLN A 181 15.26 -0.44 -24.53
N ALA A 182 15.85 -0.75 -25.69
CA ALA A 182 16.62 -1.97 -25.93
C ALA A 182 17.86 -2.06 -25.02
N VAL A 183 18.59 -0.97 -24.82
CA VAL A 183 19.74 -0.92 -23.89
C VAL A 183 19.28 -1.16 -22.44
N ARG A 184 18.15 -0.58 -22.03
CA ARG A 184 17.58 -0.79 -20.68
C ARG A 184 17.13 -2.24 -20.48
N GLU A 185 16.46 -2.83 -21.46
CA GLU A 185 16.05 -4.24 -21.48
C GLU A 185 17.28 -5.16 -21.38
N LEU A 186 18.32 -4.89 -22.17
CA LEU A 186 19.57 -5.63 -22.18
C LEU A 186 20.24 -5.62 -20.79
N THR A 187 20.35 -4.44 -20.16
CA THR A 187 20.91 -4.32 -18.80
C THR A 187 20.06 -4.91 -17.69
N ARG A 188 18.78 -5.19 -17.95
CA ARG A 188 17.90 -5.88 -17.01
C ARG A 188 18.18 -7.38 -16.95
N HIS A 189 18.72 -7.96 -18.02
CA HIS A 189 18.96 -9.40 -18.17
C HIS A 189 20.43 -9.83 -18.12
N LEU A 190 21.37 -8.89 -18.29
CA LEU A 190 22.81 -9.18 -18.20
C LEU A 190 23.35 -8.91 -16.79
N ASP A 191 24.24 -9.78 -16.31
CA ASP A 191 24.95 -9.53 -15.07
C ASP A 191 26.02 -8.44 -15.22
N ALA A 192 26.45 -7.88 -14.08
CA ALA A 192 27.40 -6.77 -14.06
C ALA A 192 28.77 -7.11 -14.67
N ALA A 193 29.19 -8.38 -14.70
CA ALA A 193 30.44 -8.78 -15.32
C ALA A 193 30.32 -8.80 -16.85
N THR A 194 29.20 -9.29 -17.38
CA THR A 194 28.92 -9.25 -18.82
C THR A 194 28.81 -7.81 -19.33
N VAL A 195 28.15 -6.92 -18.60
CA VAL A 195 28.08 -5.48 -18.95
C VAL A 195 29.49 -4.86 -19.04
N ARG A 196 30.38 -5.15 -18.08
CA ARG A 196 31.78 -4.69 -18.10
C ARG A 196 32.56 -5.24 -19.29
N GLN A 197 32.33 -6.50 -19.68
CA GLN A 197 32.98 -7.10 -20.85
C GLN A 197 32.56 -6.41 -22.15
N VAL A 198 31.27 -6.11 -22.32
CA VAL A 198 30.74 -5.39 -23.49
C VAL A 198 31.28 -3.97 -23.55
N VAL A 199 31.29 -3.23 -22.43
CA VAL A 199 31.92 -1.90 -22.34
C VAL A 199 33.38 -1.97 -22.77
N GLY A 200 34.16 -2.90 -22.22
CA GLY A 200 35.57 -3.05 -22.58
C GLY A 200 35.79 -3.46 -24.03
N TRP A 201 34.87 -4.22 -24.64
CA TRP A 201 34.93 -4.55 -26.05
C TRP A 201 34.66 -3.33 -26.94
N LEU A 202 33.65 -2.51 -26.63
CA LEU A 202 33.36 -1.28 -27.35
C LEU A 202 34.54 -0.29 -27.31
N GLU A 203 35.14 -0.13 -26.14
CA GLU A 203 36.30 0.76 -25.95
C GLU A 203 37.53 0.27 -26.75
N ARG A 204 37.82 -1.05 -26.73
CA ARG A 204 38.91 -1.64 -27.53
C ARG A 204 38.68 -1.54 -29.03
N THR A 205 37.44 -1.70 -29.48
CA THR A 205 37.10 -1.65 -30.91
C THR A 205 37.34 -0.25 -31.48
N ARG A 206 37.06 0.82 -30.72
CA ARG A 206 37.44 2.18 -31.10
C ARG A 206 38.95 2.41 -31.07
N ALA A 207 39.66 1.91 -30.06
CA ALA A 207 41.11 2.01 -30.00
C ALA A 207 41.79 1.33 -31.20
N GLY A 208 41.25 0.18 -31.65
CA GLY A 208 41.69 -0.49 -32.87
C GLY A 208 41.29 0.23 -34.17
N ALA A 209 40.11 0.87 -34.21
CA ALA A 209 39.67 1.67 -35.35
C ALA A 209 40.41 3.01 -35.50
N HIS A 210 41.06 3.51 -34.44
CA HIS A 210 41.93 4.70 -34.46
C HIS A 210 43.43 4.36 -34.45
N ALA A 211 43.80 3.08 -34.48
CA ALA A 211 45.18 2.68 -34.66
C ALA A 211 45.61 3.03 -36.10
N PRO A 212 46.69 3.79 -36.33
CA PRO A 212 47.22 3.99 -37.67
C PRO A 212 47.59 2.62 -38.25
N ALA A 213 47.21 2.38 -39.50
CA ALA A 213 47.39 1.10 -40.17
C ALA A 213 48.85 0.61 -40.02
N PRO A 214 49.09 -0.64 -39.59
CA PRO A 214 50.44 -1.18 -39.62
C PRO A 214 50.88 -1.26 -41.07
N ASP A 215 52.01 -0.61 -41.35
CA ASP A 215 52.67 -0.61 -42.64
C ASP A 215 52.84 -2.05 -43.12
N ARG A 216 52.13 -2.40 -44.21
CA ARG A 216 52.11 -3.76 -44.74
C ARG A 216 53.45 -4.04 -45.40
N THR A 217 54.44 -4.52 -44.63
CA THR A 217 55.63 -5.14 -45.18
C THR A 217 55.24 -6.34 -46.04
N ARG A 218 55.54 -6.20 -47.33
CA ARG A 218 55.39 -7.15 -48.43
C ARG A 218 55.86 -8.57 -48.04
N PRO A 219 55.09 -9.64 -48.30
CA PRO A 219 55.52 -11.00 -47.94
C PRO A 219 56.67 -11.47 -48.84
N THR A 220 57.78 -11.85 -48.21
CA THR A 220 58.97 -12.41 -48.86
C THR A 220 58.65 -13.79 -49.46
N ARG A 221 58.89 -13.94 -50.76
CA ARG A 221 58.70 -15.17 -51.54
C ARG A 221 59.74 -16.22 -51.13
N PRO A 222 59.38 -17.50 -50.88
CA PRO A 222 60.38 -18.53 -50.60
C PRO A 222 61.10 -18.94 -51.90
N VAL A 223 62.43 -18.92 -51.86
CA VAL A 223 63.30 -19.41 -52.94
C VAL A 223 63.44 -20.93 -52.79
N VAL A 224 62.90 -21.68 -53.75
CA VAL A 224 63.11 -23.13 -53.87
C VAL A 224 64.51 -23.37 -54.46
N ARG A 225 65.43 -23.93 -53.68
CA ARG A 225 66.69 -24.48 -54.19
C ARG A 225 66.44 -25.88 -54.78
N ARG A 226 66.56 -25.99 -56.11
CA ARG A 226 66.76 -27.28 -56.79
C ARG A 226 68.22 -27.69 -56.64
N SER A 227 68.47 -28.80 -55.97
CA SER A 227 69.74 -29.53 -56.04
C SER A 227 69.57 -30.65 -57.05
N GLY A 228 70.43 -30.69 -58.07
CA GLY A 228 70.59 -31.82 -58.97
C GLY A 228 72.07 -32.16 -59.06
N LEU A 229 72.40 -33.38 -58.67
CA LEU A 229 73.29 -34.35 -59.31
C LEU A 229 73.40 -35.57 -58.38
#